data_AF-A0A938KPN6-F1
#
_entry.id   AF-A0A938KPN6-F1
#
_cell.length_a   1.000
_cell.length_b   1.000
_cell.length_c   1.000
_cell.angle_alpha   90.00
_cell.angle_beta   90.00
_cell.angle_gamma   90.00
#
_symmetry.space_group_name_H-M   'P 1'
#
loop_
_entity.id
_entity.type
_entity.pdbx_description
1 polymer ?
#
loop_
_entity_poly.entity_id
_entity_poly.type
_entity_poly.pdbx_seq_one_letter_code
_entity_poly.pdbx_strand_id
1 'polypeptide(L)'
;MSIASQLHDLVRNGIRRIGEIEILTGLHDHAYVLCHYLDAERAADEGFGGLAVHTGAADARALSIHAADGSFRFIKAQVNLKRGWVLVLTDDEELRLALDHFYPAAVGLELARRKGVLEVEHLRDKLNRQTGMYRYARTISDEGAQQLVEQVCGPAHNCARRILWQLDADTPLEDNEASRYNGIVGDLGESHAIPLLCREACNHFVAECRKAAKREFDAKQARQEADG
;
A
#
# COMPACT_ATOMS: atom_id res chain seq x y z
N MET A 1 -23.17 -3.23 -10.48
CA MET A 1 -21.91 -3.73 -11.07
C MET A 1 -21.05 -4.30 -9.96
N SER A 2 -20.43 -5.46 -10.17
CA SER A 2 -19.52 -6.06 -9.19
C SER A 2 -18.17 -5.32 -9.19
N ILE A 3 -17.31 -5.57 -8.19
CA ILE A 3 -15.94 -5.02 -8.21
C ILE A 3 -15.15 -5.61 -9.39
N ALA A 4 -15.31 -6.90 -9.69
CA ALA A 4 -14.64 -7.56 -10.81
C ALA A 4 -15.01 -6.92 -12.17
N SER A 5 -16.30 -6.66 -12.43
CA SER A 5 -16.70 -6.02 -13.69
C SER A 5 -16.17 -4.60 -13.83
N GLN A 6 -16.10 -3.84 -12.72
CA GLN A 6 -15.51 -2.51 -12.72
C GLN A 6 -14.00 -2.55 -12.90
N LEU A 7 -13.31 -3.56 -12.35
CA LEU A 7 -11.89 -3.78 -12.56
C LEU A 7 -11.58 -4.14 -14.02
N HIS A 8 -12.39 -5.00 -14.63
CA HIS A 8 -12.33 -5.29 -16.06
C HIS A 8 -12.40 -4.00 -16.89
N ASP A 9 -13.39 -3.14 -16.60
CA ASP A 9 -13.51 -1.85 -17.28
C ASP A 9 -12.30 -0.94 -17.06
N LEU A 10 -11.72 -0.92 -15.86
CA LEU A 10 -10.48 -0.17 -15.60
C LEU A 10 -9.34 -0.68 -16.48
N VAL A 11 -9.14 -2.00 -16.55
CA VAL A 11 -8.06 -2.61 -17.34
C VAL A 11 -8.26 -2.35 -18.83
N ARG A 12 -9.48 -2.55 -19.34
CA ARG A 12 -9.84 -2.25 -20.73
C ARG A 12 -9.62 -0.78 -21.10
N ASN A 13 -9.73 0.13 -20.13
CA ASN A 13 -9.49 1.57 -20.30
C ASN A 13 -8.03 2.00 -20.03
N GLY A 14 -7.08 1.06 -19.98
CA GLY A 14 -5.65 1.34 -19.96
C GLY A 14 -4.94 1.14 -18.62
N ILE A 15 -5.67 0.75 -17.56
CA ILE A 15 -5.03 0.37 -16.30
C ILE A 15 -4.27 -0.94 -16.50
N ARG A 16 -2.98 -0.92 -16.21
CA ARG A 16 -2.07 -2.07 -16.38
C ARG A 16 -1.15 -2.29 -15.19
N ARG A 17 -1.27 -1.48 -14.13
CA ARG A 17 -0.44 -1.60 -12.94
C ARG A 17 -1.19 -1.34 -11.65
N ILE A 18 -0.80 -2.04 -10.59
CA ILE A 18 -1.18 -1.76 -9.22
C ILE A 18 -0.01 -2.15 -8.30
N GLY A 19 0.51 -1.19 -7.54
CA GLY A 19 1.77 -1.39 -6.82
C GLY A 19 2.88 -1.91 -7.75
N GLU A 20 3.54 -2.99 -7.35
CA GLU A 20 4.61 -3.66 -8.09
C GLU A 20 4.10 -4.73 -9.07
N ILE A 21 2.78 -4.85 -9.28
CA ILE A 21 2.17 -5.82 -10.18
C ILE A 21 1.84 -5.19 -11.53
N GLU A 22 2.35 -5.76 -12.61
CA GLU A 22 1.85 -5.52 -13.97
C GLU A 22 0.70 -6.47 -14.28
N ILE A 23 -0.32 -5.96 -14.95
CA ILE A 23 -1.48 -6.69 -15.47
C ILE A 23 -1.33 -6.76 -16.99
N LEU A 24 -1.03 -7.95 -17.49
CA LEU A 24 -1.00 -8.25 -18.92
C LEU A 24 -2.31 -8.95 -19.31
N THR A 25 -2.80 -8.69 -20.52
CA THR A 25 -4.08 -9.25 -21.01
C THR A 25 -3.87 -10.02 -22.31
N GLY A 26 -4.62 -11.11 -22.49
CA GLY A 26 -4.63 -11.88 -23.75
C GLY A 26 -3.29 -12.53 -24.12
N LEU A 27 -2.48 -12.88 -23.12
CA LEU A 27 -1.14 -13.42 -23.30
C LEU A 27 -1.16 -14.95 -23.15
N HIS A 28 -0.60 -15.68 -24.12
CA HIS A 28 -0.51 -17.16 -24.14
C HIS A 28 -1.82 -17.87 -23.77
N ASP A 29 -2.93 -17.46 -24.39
CA ASP A 29 -4.30 -17.99 -24.17
C ASP A 29 -4.88 -17.77 -22.76
N HIS A 30 -4.25 -16.93 -21.93
CA HIS A 30 -4.78 -16.52 -20.62
C HIS A 30 -5.47 -15.16 -20.70
N ALA A 31 -6.61 -15.02 -19.99
CA ALA A 31 -7.33 -13.75 -19.90
C ALA A 31 -6.45 -12.67 -19.26
N TYR A 32 -5.79 -13.04 -18.15
CA TYR A 32 -4.85 -12.16 -17.44
C TYR A 32 -3.59 -12.91 -17.06
N VAL A 33 -2.46 -12.20 -17.11
CA VAL A 33 -1.19 -12.64 -16.55
C VAL A 33 -0.67 -11.53 -15.64
N LEU A 34 -0.41 -11.87 -14.38
CA LEU A 34 0.23 -10.97 -13.43
C LEU A 34 1.70 -11.31 -13.27
N CYS A 35 2.53 -10.30 -13.17
CA CYS A 35 3.94 -10.45 -12.85
C CYS A 35 4.44 -9.23 -12.08
N HIS A 36 5.66 -9.30 -11.55
CA HIS A 36 6.31 -8.10 -11.06
C HIS A 36 6.56 -7.14 -12.24
N TYR A 37 6.35 -5.83 -12.07
CA TYR A 37 6.40 -4.87 -13.19
C TYR A 37 7.74 -4.81 -13.93
N LEU A 38 8.85 -5.05 -13.23
CA LEU A 38 10.19 -5.20 -13.83
C LEU A 38 10.39 -6.48 -14.65
N ASP A 39 9.50 -7.46 -14.54
CA ASP A 39 9.53 -8.71 -15.30
C ASP A 39 8.55 -8.67 -16.50
N ALA A 40 7.85 -7.55 -16.73
CA ALA A 40 6.78 -7.45 -17.72
C ALA A 40 7.23 -7.75 -19.15
N GLU A 41 8.39 -7.22 -19.57
CA GLU A 41 8.95 -7.50 -20.90
C GLU A 41 9.27 -9.00 -21.06
N ARG A 42 9.93 -9.59 -20.05
CA ARG A 42 10.29 -11.01 -20.03
C ARG A 42 9.07 -11.93 -19.99
N ALA A 43 7.99 -11.51 -19.31
CA ALA A 43 6.76 -12.27 -19.24
C ALA A 43 6.07 -12.40 -20.61
N ALA A 44 6.29 -11.45 -21.54
CA ALA A 44 5.72 -11.49 -22.88
C ALA A 44 6.46 -12.43 -23.86
N ASP A 45 7.66 -12.89 -23.50
CA ASP A 45 8.43 -13.84 -24.30
C ASP A 45 7.81 -15.24 -24.30
N GLU A 46 8.14 -16.05 -25.30
CA GLU A 46 7.73 -17.45 -25.37
C GLU A 46 8.11 -18.20 -24.08
N GLY A 47 7.16 -18.98 -23.53
CA GLY A 47 7.36 -19.68 -22.26
C GLY A 47 7.59 -18.73 -21.07
N PHE A 48 7.03 -17.52 -21.12
CA PHE A 48 7.19 -16.46 -20.11
C PHE A 48 8.66 -16.11 -19.82
N GLY A 49 9.55 -16.29 -20.80
CA GLY A 49 10.99 -16.07 -20.63
C GLY A 49 11.62 -16.93 -19.51
N GLY A 50 11.01 -18.07 -19.16
CA GLY A 50 11.47 -18.94 -18.07
C GLY A 50 11.16 -18.44 -16.66
N LEU A 51 10.19 -17.54 -16.49
CA LEU A 51 9.64 -17.18 -15.18
C LEU A 51 8.86 -18.36 -14.58
N ALA A 52 8.83 -18.47 -13.25
CA ALA A 52 8.07 -19.52 -12.57
C ALA A 52 6.56 -19.29 -12.77
N VAL A 53 5.87 -20.27 -13.36
CA VAL A 53 4.43 -20.18 -13.65
C VAL A 53 3.61 -20.65 -12.45
N HIS A 54 2.69 -19.80 -12.03
CA HIS A 54 1.69 -20.05 -11.01
C HIS A 54 0.28 -19.91 -11.60
N THR A 55 -0.71 -20.58 -11.03
CA THR A 55 -2.05 -20.62 -11.63
C THR A 55 -3.14 -20.34 -10.59
N GLY A 56 -4.08 -19.47 -10.96
CA GLY A 56 -5.27 -19.19 -10.17
C GLY A 56 -5.02 -18.29 -8.96
N ALA A 57 -6.07 -17.62 -8.49
CA ALA A 57 -5.93 -16.56 -7.50
C ALA A 57 -5.30 -17.00 -6.16
N ALA A 58 -5.46 -18.27 -5.76
CA ALA A 58 -4.95 -18.77 -4.49
C ALA A 58 -3.41 -18.70 -4.37
N ASP A 59 -2.69 -18.87 -5.47
CA ASP A 59 -1.23 -18.82 -5.51
C ASP A 59 -0.68 -17.41 -5.22
N ALA A 60 -1.46 -16.36 -5.52
CA ALA A 60 -1.12 -14.97 -5.18
C ALA A 60 -0.86 -14.79 -3.68
N ARG A 61 -1.54 -15.57 -2.83
CA ARG A 61 -1.32 -15.53 -1.38
C ARG A 61 0.10 -15.94 -1.04
N ALA A 62 0.58 -17.07 -1.58
CA ALA A 62 1.95 -17.55 -1.32
C ALA A 62 3.00 -16.58 -1.89
N LEU A 63 2.74 -15.99 -3.06
CA LEU A 63 3.63 -15.03 -3.72
C LEU A 63 3.76 -13.71 -2.94
N SER A 64 2.72 -13.28 -2.25
CA SER A 64 2.66 -11.96 -1.60
C SER A 64 3.19 -11.91 -0.17
N ILE A 65 3.45 -13.05 0.49
CA ILE A 65 3.77 -13.11 1.94
C ILE A 65 5.20 -12.68 2.25
N HIS A 66 6.18 -13.12 1.46
CA HIS A 66 7.59 -12.87 1.73
C HIS A 66 8.24 -12.07 0.60
N ALA A 67 9.22 -11.24 0.96
CA ALA A 67 10.08 -10.54 0.03
C ALA A 67 11.16 -11.48 -0.53
N ALA A 68 11.97 -10.98 -1.48
CA ALA A 68 13.02 -11.76 -2.13
C ALA A 68 14.11 -12.26 -1.16
N ASP A 69 14.37 -11.52 -0.08
CA ASP A 69 15.32 -11.88 0.98
C ASP A 69 14.74 -12.84 2.04
N GLY A 70 13.50 -13.30 1.83
CA GLY A 70 12.77 -14.16 2.77
C GLY A 70 12.11 -13.43 3.94
N SER A 71 12.27 -12.10 4.05
CA SER A 71 11.61 -11.32 5.10
C SER A 71 10.09 -11.31 4.91
N PHE A 72 9.35 -11.30 6.03
CA PHE A 72 7.90 -11.23 6.00
C PHE A 72 7.41 -9.83 5.62
N ARG A 73 6.51 -9.76 4.63
CA ARG A 73 5.86 -8.52 4.18
C ARG A 73 4.70 -8.17 5.10
N PHE A 74 5.02 -7.58 6.25
CA PHE A 74 4.05 -7.22 7.27
C PHE A 74 3.03 -6.18 6.78
N ILE A 75 3.43 -5.32 5.83
CA ILE A 75 2.52 -4.48 5.07
C ILE A 75 2.60 -4.90 3.61
N LYS A 76 1.45 -5.28 3.05
CA LYS A 76 1.33 -5.70 1.65
C LYS A 76 1.70 -4.63 0.61
N ALA A 77 1.76 -3.36 1.02
CA ALA A 77 2.18 -2.24 0.19
C ALA A 77 3.70 -1.96 0.24
N GLN A 78 4.51 -2.83 0.86
CA GLN A 78 5.96 -2.71 0.79
C GLN A 78 6.47 -2.87 -0.65
N VAL A 79 7.42 -2.02 -1.06
CA VAL A 79 8.13 -2.01 -2.36
C VAL A 79 9.29 -3.01 -2.37
N ASN A 80 8.95 -4.26 -2.10
CA ASN A 80 9.90 -5.37 -1.99
C ASN A 80 9.29 -6.70 -2.41
N LEU A 81 8.26 -6.66 -3.26
CA LEU A 81 7.65 -7.86 -3.81
C LEU A 81 8.70 -8.63 -4.61
N LYS A 82 8.80 -9.94 -4.37
CA LYS A 82 9.75 -10.79 -5.09
C LYS A 82 9.44 -10.80 -6.59
N ARG A 83 10.49 -10.94 -7.40
CA ARG A 83 10.47 -11.11 -8.86
C ARG A 83 10.56 -12.57 -9.26
N GLY A 84 10.54 -12.85 -10.56
CA GLY A 84 10.87 -14.17 -11.12
C GLY A 84 9.68 -15.10 -11.29
N TRP A 85 8.45 -14.58 -11.32
CA TRP A 85 7.23 -15.36 -11.41
C TRP A 85 6.20 -14.70 -12.32
N VAL A 86 5.30 -15.53 -12.86
CA VAL A 86 4.05 -15.12 -13.48
C VAL A 86 2.89 -15.85 -12.82
N LEU A 87 1.74 -15.21 -12.74
CA LEU A 87 0.49 -15.80 -12.26
C LEU A 87 -0.54 -15.69 -13.37
N VAL A 88 -0.95 -16.85 -13.91
CA VAL A 88 -1.94 -16.92 -14.98
C VAL A 88 -3.34 -17.08 -14.41
N LEU A 89 -4.29 -16.32 -14.95
CA LEU A 89 -5.66 -16.22 -14.44
C LEU A 89 -6.66 -16.33 -15.59
N THR A 90 -7.82 -16.88 -15.29
CA THR A 90 -8.82 -17.31 -16.27
C THR A 90 -9.95 -16.31 -16.49
N ASP A 91 -10.27 -15.48 -15.50
CA ASP A 91 -11.37 -14.51 -15.57
C ASP A 91 -11.19 -13.27 -14.67
N ASP A 92 -12.15 -12.35 -14.76
CA ASP A 92 -12.15 -11.08 -14.01
C ASP A 92 -12.24 -11.27 -12.48
N GLU A 93 -12.86 -12.36 -12.03
CA GLU A 93 -13.02 -12.64 -10.60
C GLU A 93 -11.73 -13.20 -10.00
N GLU A 94 -11.02 -14.06 -10.74
CA GLU A 94 -9.67 -14.48 -10.39
C GLU A 94 -8.69 -13.31 -10.36
N LEU A 95 -8.76 -12.40 -11.34
CA LEU A 95 -7.98 -11.15 -11.31
C LEU A 95 -8.25 -10.35 -10.03
N ARG A 96 -9.52 -10.11 -9.72
CA ARG A 96 -9.91 -9.38 -8.51
C ARG A 96 -9.38 -10.04 -7.24
N LEU A 97 -9.57 -11.35 -7.10
CA LEU A 97 -9.12 -12.12 -5.93
C LEU A 97 -7.59 -12.14 -5.80
N ALA A 98 -6.87 -12.33 -6.91
CA ALA A 98 -5.41 -12.30 -6.91
C ALA A 98 -4.88 -10.93 -6.45
N LEU A 99 -5.46 -9.83 -6.98
CA LEU A 99 -5.09 -8.48 -6.56
C LEU A 99 -5.43 -8.22 -5.08
N ASP A 100 -6.52 -8.77 -4.55
CA ASP A 100 -6.83 -8.68 -3.11
C ASP A 100 -5.83 -9.44 -2.24
N HIS A 101 -5.20 -10.51 -2.73
CA HIS A 101 -4.10 -11.18 -2.03
C HIS A 101 -2.81 -10.35 -2.04
N PHE A 102 -2.49 -9.67 -3.15
CA PHE A 102 -1.32 -8.80 -3.25
C PHE A 102 -1.49 -7.48 -2.53
N TYR A 103 -2.61 -6.80 -2.73
CA TYR A 103 -2.92 -5.46 -2.22
C TYR A 103 -4.38 -5.40 -1.72
N PRO A 104 -4.64 -5.91 -0.52
CA PRO A 104 -5.99 -6.01 0.02
C PRO A 104 -6.76 -4.68 -0.05
N ALA A 105 -7.99 -4.74 -0.57
CA ALA A 105 -8.93 -3.63 -0.72
C ALA A 105 -8.50 -2.50 -1.67
N ALA A 106 -7.33 -2.55 -2.31
CA ALA A 106 -6.82 -1.45 -3.12
C ALA A 106 -7.74 -1.10 -4.31
N VAL A 107 -8.26 -2.10 -5.01
CA VAL A 107 -9.24 -1.90 -6.10
C VAL A 107 -10.51 -1.24 -5.57
N GLY A 108 -11.06 -1.72 -4.45
CA GLY A 108 -12.26 -1.16 -3.84
C GLY A 108 -12.07 0.30 -3.39
N LEU A 109 -10.92 0.62 -2.81
CA LEU A 109 -10.57 1.98 -2.40
C LEU A 109 -10.47 2.93 -3.59
N GLU A 110 -9.84 2.49 -4.69
CA GLU A 110 -9.75 3.29 -5.90
C GLU A 110 -11.12 3.53 -6.55
N LEU A 111 -11.97 2.50 -6.60
CA LEU A 111 -13.34 2.66 -7.10
C LEU A 111 -14.15 3.63 -6.23
N ALA A 112 -13.99 3.58 -4.91
CA ALA A 112 -14.62 4.55 -4.00
C ALA A 112 -14.08 5.98 -4.21
N ARG A 113 -12.76 6.13 -4.43
CA ARG A 113 -12.13 7.42 -4.73
C ARG A 113 -12.69 8.02 -6.01
N ARG A 114 -12.74 7.26 -7.10
CA ARG A 114 -13.28 7.70 -8.40
C ARG A 114 -14.75 8.12 -8.33
N LYS A 115 -15.51 7.54 -7.42
CA LYS A 115 -16.93 7.88 -7.17
C LYS A 115 -17.12 9.04 -6.20
N GLY A 116 -16.07 9.56 -5.58
CA GLY A 116 -16.15 10.62 -4.57
C GLY A 116 -16.80 10.17 -3.25
N VAL A 117 -16.82 8.86 -2.97
CA VAL A 117 -17.44 8.29 -1.75
C VAL A 117 -16.40 7.67 -0.80
N LEU A 118 -15.11 7.84 -1.10
CA LEU A 118 -14.05 7.36 -0.23
C LEU A 118 -13.99 8.22 1.03
N GLU A 119 -14.39 7.63 2.15
CA GLU A 119 -14.14 8.23 3.46
C GLU A 119 -12.65 8.15 3.82
N VAL A 120 -12.16 9.18 4.50
CA VAL A 120 -10.78 9.25 4.99
C VAL A 120 -10.84 9.49 6.49
N GLU A 121 -9.95 8.82 7.20
CA GLU A 121 -9.89 8.81 8.64
C GLU A 121 -8.61 9.50 9.10
N HIS A 122 -8.74 10.61 9.82
CA HIS A 122 -7.59 11.40 10.25
C HIS A 122 -6.84 10.74 11.41
N LEU A 123 -5.58 11.13 11.60
CA LEU A 123 -4.69 10.50 12.57
C LEU A 123 -5.27 10.58 13.99
N ARG A 124 -5.77 11.76 14.39
CA ARG A 124 -6.32 11.97 15.74
C ARG A 124 -7.52 11.06 16.00
N ASP A 125 -8.39 10.85 15.02
CA ASP A 125 -9.53 9.94 15.15
C ASP A 125 -9.08 8.48 15.31
N LYS A 126 -8.09 8.04 14.50
CA LYS A 126 -7.48 6.71 14.61
C LYS A 126 -6.82 6.49 15.98
N LEU A 127 -6.05 7.45 16.47
CA LEU A 127 -5.36 7.36 17.74
C LEU A 127 -6.33 7.38 18.94
N ASN A 128 -7.43 8.13 18.85
CA ASN A 128 -8.44 8.21 19.91
C ASN A 128 -9.22 6.90 20.11
N ARG A 129 -9.30 6.03 19.08
CA ARG A 129 -9.86 4.68 19.20
C ARG A 129 -8.94 3.68 19.89
N GLN A 130 -7.65 3.98 20.06
CA GLN A 130 -6.70 3.00 20.61
C GLN A 130 -6.93 2.78 22.11
N THR A 131 -6.82 1.52 22.52
CA THR A 131 -6.98 1.08 23.91
C THR A 131 -5.76 0.28 24.37
N GLY A 132 -5.75 -0.11 25.66
CA GLY A 132 -4.63 -0.86 26.25
C GLY A 132 -3.28 -0.13 26.11
N MET A 133 -2.23 -0.89 25.81
CA MET A 133 -0.88 -0.30 25.63
C MET A 133 -0.79 0.72 24.50
N TYR A 134 -1.67 0.64 23.48
CA TYR A 134 -1.68 1.57 22.35
C TYR A 134 -2.45 2.86 22.62
N ARG A 135 -3.24 2.92 23.70
CA ARG A 135 -3.90 4.17 24.13
C ARG A 135 -2.91 5.32 24.27
N TYR A 136 -1.68 5.02 24.66
CA TYR A 136 -0.62 6.01 24.84
C TYR A 136 -0.18 6.68 23.52
N ALA A 137 -0.41 6.04 22.36
CA ALA A 137 -0.07 6.64 21.07
C ALA A 137 -0.79 7.98 20.81
N ARG A 138 -1.98 8.18 21.39
CA ARG A 138 -2.77 9.42 21.21
C ARG A 138 -2.13 10.67 21.83
N THR A 139 -1.12 10.50 22.69
CA THR A 139 -0.45 11.64 23.35
C THR A 139 0.75 12.15 22.57
N ILE A 140 1.04 11.59 21.39
CA ILE A 140 2.07 12.13 20.48
C ILE A 140 1.72 13.57 20.11
N SER A 141 2.72 14.45 20.12
CA SER A 141 2.55 15.83 19.64
C SER A 141 2.30 15.88 18.13
N ASP A 142 1.91 17.03 17.60
CA ASP A 142 1.78 17.21 16.15
C ASP A 142 3.14 17.12 15.48
N GLU A 143 4.17 17.76 16.05
CA GLU A 143 5.54 17.73 15.54
C GLU A 143 6.09 16.29 15.51
N GLY A 144 5.86 15.51 16.57
CA GLY A 144 6.25 14.12 16.62
C GLY A 144 5.53 13.27 15.56
N ALA A 145 4.25 13.55 15.30
CA ALA A 145 3.49 12.86 14.27
C ALA A 145 3.99 13.22 12.85
N GLN A 146 4.25 14.49 12.57
CA GLN A 146 4.83 14.94 11.29
C GLN A 146 6.20 14.29 11.05
N GLN A 147 7.06 14.29 12.07
CA GLN A 147 8.38 13.66 12.00
C GLN A 147 8.27 12.14 11.72
N LEU A 148 7.30 11.46 12.33
CA LEU A 148 7.08 10.04 12.05
C LEU A 148 6.58 9.77 10.62
N VAL A 149 5.79 10.66 10.03
CA VAL A 149 5.38 10.51 8.61
C VAL A 149 6.61 10.45 7.72
N GLU A 150 7.57 11.36 7.92
CA GLU A 150 8.81 11.39 7.17
C GLU A 150 9.66 10.12 7.38
N GLN A 151 9.69 9.55 8.59
CA GLN A 151 10.58 8.44 8.96
C GLN A 151 10.03 7.03 8.71
N VAL A 152 8.72 6.90 8.52
CA VAL A 152 8.03 5.58 8.50
C VAL A 152 7.25 5.37 7.21
N CYS A 153 6.80 6.45 6.57
CA CYS A 153 5.96 6.38 5.39
C CYS A 153 6.74 6.71 4.11
N GLY A 154 6.10 6.48 2.97
CA GLY A 154 6.68 6.76 1.66
C GLY A 154 7.63 5.67 1.12
N PRO A 155 7.93 5.71 -0.19
CA PRO A 155 8.89 4.84 -0.85
C PRO A 155 10.25 4.72 -0.17
N ALA A 156 10.79 5.83 0.37
CA ALA A 156 12.08 5.81 1.07
C ALA A 156 12.09 4.88 2.30
N HIS A 157 10.90 4.65 2.89
CA HIS A 157 10.67 3.79 4.04
C HIS A 157 9.86 2.54 3.69
N ASN A 158 9.95 2.10 2.43
CA ASN A 158 9.36 0.87 1.94
C ASN A 158 7.82 0.85 2.02
N CYS A 159 7.14 1.97 1.72
CA CYS A 159 5.67 2.04 1.68
C CYS A 159 5.18 2.70 0.39
N ALA A 160 4.56 1.92 -0.50
CA ALA A 160 3.99 2.41 -1.77
C ALA A 160 2.62 3.08 -1.64
N ARG A 161 2.19 3.52 -0.45
CA ARG A 161 0.85 4.13 -0.32
C ARG A 161 0.89 5.65 -0.41
N ARG A 162 -0.08 6.23 -1.12
CA ARG A 162 -0.44 7.65 -1.06
C ARG A 162 -1.19 7.94 0.23
N ILE A 163 -0.68 8.86 1.04
CA ILE A 163 -1.38 9.31 2.25
C ILE A 163 -2.55 10.21 1.86
N LEU A 164 -3.75 9.87 2.35
CA LEU A 164 -4.96 10.69 2.15
C LEU A 164 -5.38 11.40 3.44
N TRP A 165 -5.01 10.85 4.59
CA TRP A 165 -5.34 11.40 5.89
C TRP A 165 -4.42 12.57 6.25
N GLN A 166 -4.90 13.41 7.17
CA GLN A 166 -4.19 14.53 7.78
C GLN A 166 -4.10 14.25 9.29
N LEU A 167 -3.45 15.12 10.06
CA LEU A 167 -3.42 14.92 11.51
C LEU A 167 -4.84 14.99 12.07
N ASP A 168 -5.58 16.04 11.72
CA ASP A 168 -7.01 16.24 11.96
C ASP A 168 -7.62 17.07 10.83
N ALA A 169 -8.82 17.61 11.03
CA ALA A 169 -9.56 18.37 10.02
C ALA A 169 -8.91 19.71 9.66
N ASP A 170 -8.12 20.30 10.57
CA ASP A 170 -7.55 21.64 10.43
C ASP A 170 -6.03 21.61 10.23
N THR A 171 -5.38 20.46 10.48
CA THR A 171 -3.93 20.31 10.51
C THR A 171 -3.43 19.35 9.40
N PRO A 172 -3.03 19.86 8.23
CA PRO A 172 -2.52 19.05 7.14
C PRO A 172 -1.14 18.45 7.45
N LEU A 173 -0.73 17.48 6.62
CA LEU A 173 0.63 16.94 6.68
C LEU A 173 1.64 17.95 6.13
N GLU A 174 2.80 18.02 6.77
CA GLU A 174 3.93 18.79 6.26
C GLU A 174 4.44 18.24 4.93
N ASP A 175 5.01 19.11 4.10
CA ASP A 175 5.52 18.76 2.78
C ASP A 175 6.82 17.96 2.88
N ASN A 176 6.78 16.69 2.47
CA ASN A 176 7.90 15.76 2.47
C ASN A 176 7.72 14.70 1.37
N GLU A 177 8.66 13.75 1.27
CA GLU A 177 8.59 12.67 0.27
C GLU A 177 7.28 11.86 0.37
N ALA A 178 6.92 11.43 1.59
CA ALA A 178 5.75 10.61 1.83
C ALA A 178 4.42 11.34 1.57
N SER A 179 4.32 12.63 1.91
CA SER A 179 3.10 13.42 1.68
C SER A 179 2.89 13.81 0.22
N ARG A 180 3.98 13.92 -0.57
CA ARG A 180 3.92 14.16 -2.02
C ARG A 180 3.68 12.90 -2.84
N TYR A 181 3.98 11.72 -2.31
CA TYR A 181 3.94 10.48 -3.08
C TYR A 181 2.52 10.14 -3.57
N ASN A 182 2.40 9.84 -4.87
CA ASN A 182 1.10 9.64 -5.54
C ASN A 182 0.53 8.22 -5.39
N GLY A 183 1.26 7.29 -4.77
CA GLY A 183 0.83 5.90 -4.57
C GLY A 183 1.02 4.99 -5.78
N ILE A 184 1.76 5.43 -6.81
CA ILE A 184 2.04 4.66 -8.03
C ILE A 184 3.53 4.30 -8.07
N VAL A 185 3.83 3.01 -8.26
CA VAL A 185 5.20 2.52 -8.35
C VAL A 185 5.71 2.60 -9.80
N GLY A 186 6.90 3.17 -9.96
CA GLY A 186 7.52 3.43 -11.26
C GLY A 186 6.93 4.65 -11.98
N ASP A 187 7.25 4.79 -13.26
CA ASP A 187 7.03 6.04 -14.01
C ASP A 187 5.65 6.12 -14.72
N LEU A 188 4.62 5.48 -14.17
CA LEU A 188 3.28 5.52 -14.73
C LEU A 188 2.42 6.65 -14.14
N GLY A 189 1.54 7.21 -14.97
CA GLY A 189 0.52 8.17 -14.53
C GLY A 189 -0.75 7.49 -13.98
N GLU A 190 -1.61 8.26 -13.30
CA GLU A 190 -2.89 7.78 -12.72
C GLU A 190 -3.86 7.17 -13.76
N SER A 191 -3.68 7.45 -15.05
CA SER A 191 -4.48 6.85 -16.13
C SER A 191 -4.12 5.39 -16.43
N HIS A 192 -2.92 4.94 -16.04
CA HIS A 192 -2.41 3.60 -16.35
C HIS A 192 -2.18 2.72 -15.11
N ALA A 193 -2.37 3.28 -13.91
CA ALA A 193 -2.16 2.55 -12.65
C ALA A 193 -3.25 2.83 -11.61
N ILE A 194 -3.53 1.83 -10.79
CA ILE A 194 -4.32 1.96 -9.56
C ILE A 194 -3.35 2.39 -8.44
N PRO A 195 -3.52 3.58 -7.84
CA PRO A 195 -2.71 4.00 -6.71
C PRO A 195 -3.05 3.18 -5.47
N LEU A 196 -2.04 2.84 -4.65
CA LEU A 196 -2.29 2.27 -3.33
C LEU A 196 -2.64 3.39 -2.36
N LEU A 197 -3.89 3.41 -1.89
CA LEU A 197 -4.37 4.49 -1.03
C LEU A 197 -4.19 4.16 0.46
N CYS A 198 -3.75 5.14 1.24
CA CYS A 198 -3.71 5.11 2.70
C CYS A 198 -4.82 6.03 3.23
N ARG A 199 -6.04 5.50 3.33
CA ARG A 199 -7.22 6.23 3.86
C ARG A 199 -7.21 6.40 5.38
N GLU A 200 -6.33 5.70 6.09
CA GLU A 200 -6.18 5.71 7.55
C GLU A 200 -4.75 5.28 7.89
N ALA A 201 -4.16 5.82 8.96
CA ALA A 201 -2.85 5.40 9.45
C ALA A 201 -2.82 3.90 9.81
N CYS A 202 -1.79 3.18 9.35
CA CYS A 202 -1.69 1.73 9.56
C CYS A 202 -1.30 1.38 11.01
N ASN A 203 -1.50 0.13 11.41
CA ASN A 203 -1.17 -0.32 12.77
C ASN A 203 0.33 -0.23 13.09
N HIS A 204 1.20 -0.29 12.07
CA HIS A 204 2.63 -0.07 12.26
C HIS A 204 2.90 1.40 12.66
N PHE A 205 2.28 2.35 11.96
CA PHE A 205 2.38 3.77 12.30
C PHE A 205 1.86 4.04 13.73
N VAL A 206 0.73 3.45 14.13
CA VAL A 206 0.22 3.55 15.51
C VAL A 206 1.23 3.01 16.54
N ALA A 207 1.93 1.92 16.22
CA ALA A 207 2.96 1.37 17.09
C ALA A 207 4.18 2.30 17.22
N GLU A 208 4.58 2.96 16.14
CA GLU A 208 5.63 3.97 16.16
C GLU A 208 5.20 5.25 16.90
N CYS A 209 3.94 5.69 16.74
CA CYS A 209 3.38 6.79 17.52
C CYS A 209 3.47 6.53 19.02
N ARG A 210 3.17 5.31 19.47
CA ARG A 210 3.32 4.92 20.88
C ARG A 210 4.77 5.09 21.36
N LYS A 211 5.75 4.65 20.57
CA LYS A 211 7.16 4.74 20.92
C LYS A 211 7.64 6.19 20.93
N ALA A 212 7.23 7.00 19.96
CA ALA A 212 7.55 8.43 19.90
C ALA A 212 6.95 9.20 21.08
N ALA A 213 5.65 9.01 21.35
CA ALA A 213 4.98 9.62 22.49
C ALA A 213 5.68 9.30 23.82
N LYS A 214 6.18 8.06 24.00
CA LYS A 214 6.93 7.67 25.20
C LYS A 214 8.24 8.44 25.33
N ARG A 215 8.98 8.57 24.22
CA ARG A 215 10.23 9.34 24.17
C ARG A 215 10.00 10.82 24.47
N GLU A 216 8.95 11.41 23.91
CA GLU A 216 8.57 12.81 24.18
C GLU A 216 8.26 13.04 25.67
N PHE A 217 7.51 12.13 26.28
CA PHE A 217 7.18 12.21 27.71
C PHE A 217 8.43 12.10 28.58
N ASP A 218 9.29 11.12 28.33
CA ASP A 218 10.52 10.91 29.10
C ASP A 218 11.47 12.12 28.97
N ALA A 219 11.56 12.71 27.78
CA ALA A 219 12.34 13.93 27.54
C ALA A 219 11.76 15.15 28.29
N LYS A 220 10.43 15.28 28.39
CA LYS A 220 9.79 16.34 29.16
C LYS A 220 10.05 16.20 30.66
N GLN A 221 9.99 14.97 31.20
CA GLN A 221 10.31 14.70 32.61
C GLN A 221 11.76 15.05 32.93
N ALA A 222 12.72 14.59 32.12
CA ALA A 222 14.14 14.87 32.33
C ALA A 222 14.48 16.37 32.31
N ARG A 223 13.79 17.17 31.47
CA ARG A 223 13.95 18.63 31.46
C ARG A 223 13.42 19.28 32.73
N GLN A 224 12.26 18.84 33.22
CA GLN A 224 11.67 19.35 34.46
C GLN A 224 12.54 19.06 35.69
N GLU A 225 13.20 17.90 35.72
CA GLU A 225 14.15 17.53 36.78
C GLU A 225 15.47 18.30 36.70
N ALA A 226 15.90 18.73 35.50
CA ALA A 226 17.13 19.50 35.32
C ALA A 226 16.96 20.99 35.64
N ASP A 227 15.74 21.52 35.48
CA ASP A 227 15.40 22.93 35.69
C ASP A 227 14.91 23.24 37.13
N GLY A 228 14.69 22.22 37.97
CA GLY A 228 14.18 22.32 39.34
C GLY A 228 15.23 22.07 40.42
#